data_AF-A0A970N502-F1
#
_entry.id   AF-A0A970N502-F1
#
_cell.length_a   1.000
_cell.length_b   1.000
_cell.length_c   1.000
_cell.angle_alpha   90.00
_cell.angle_beta   90.00
_cell.angle_gamma   90.00
#
_symmetry.space_group_name_H-M   'P 1'
#
loop_
_entity.id
_entity.type
_entity.pdbx_description
1 polymer ?
#
loop_
_entity_poly.entity_id
_entity_poly.type
_entity_poly.pdbx_seq_one_letter_code
_entity_poly.pdbx_strand_id
1 'polypeptide(L)' 'MIIITNLTFDKWPGLFGDTILTAAMVDRLTNKANVVQIISESYRIIQTNQRLKPNLKK' A
#
# COMPACT_ATOMS: atom_id res chain seq x y z
N MET A 1 -3.81 6.52 -15.20
CA MET A 1 -3.41 6.98 -13.85
C MET A 1 -2.98 5.76 -13.05
N ILE A 2 -1.93 5.88 -12.23
CA ILE A 2 -1.45 4.79 -11.36
C ILE A 2 -1.51 5.29 -9.93
N ILE A 3 -2.16 4.53 -9.05
CA ILE A 3 -2.23 4.80 -7.62
C ILE A 3 -1.63 3.60 -6.90
N ILE A 4 -0.74 3.86 -5.94
CA ILE A 4 -0.17 2.85 -5.05
C ILE A 4 -0.52 3.28 -3.64
N THR A 5 -1.15 2.40 -2.88
CA THR A 5 -1.56 2.67 -1.50
C THR A 5 -1.18 1.49 -0.61
N ASN A 6 -0.80 1.79 0.63
CA ASN A 6 -0.66 0.82 1.71
C ASN A 6 -1.94 0.67 2.55
N LEU A 7 -3.00 1.40 2.19
CA LEU A 7 -4.29 1.38 2.86
C LEU A 7 -5.32 0.67 2.00
N THR A 8 -6.07 -0.23 2.63
CA THR A 8 -7.27 -0.84 2.07
C THR A 8 -8.39 0.19 1.92
N PHE A 9 -9.31 0.00 0.96
CA PHE A 9 -10.34 0.99 0.60
C PHE A 9 -11.27 1.38 1.76
N ASP A 10 -11.51 0.48 2.71
CA ASP A 10 -12.28 0.72 3.94
C ASP A 10 -11.66 1.78 4.85
N LYS A 11 -10.34 2.00 4.74
CA LYS A 11 -9.62 3.00 5.56
C LYS A 11 -9.57 4.38 4.93
N TRP A 12 -9.99 4.51 3.68
CA TRP A 12 -9.93 5.76 2.94
C TRP A 12 -10.85 6.87 3.49
N PRO A 13 -12.02 6.59 4.11
CA PRO A 13 -12.82 7.65 4.73
C PRO A 13 -12.06 8.43 5.80
N GLY A 14 -11.14 7.79 6.53
CA GLY A 14 -10.26 8.47 7.48
C GLY A 14 -9.23 9.40 6.83
N LEU A 15 -8.93 9.23 5.54
CA LEU A 15 -8.01 10.08 4.77
C LEU A 15 -8.74 11.27 4.13
N PHE A 16 -9.93 11.04 3.58
CA PHE A 16 -10.69 12.05 2.84
C PHE A 16 -11.77 12.75 3.67
N GLY A 17 -11.99 12.33 4.92
CA GLY A 17 -12.85 12.98 5.90
C GLY A 17 -14.35 12.70 5.75
N ASP A 18 -14.84 12.49 4.53
CA ASP A 18 -16.24 12.18 4.24
C ASP A 18 -16.37 10.83 3.52
N THR A 19 -17.15 9.91 4.10
CA THR A 19 -17.41 8.58 3.56
C THR A 19 -18.13 8.60 2.21
N ILE A 20 -19.09 9.51 2.01
CA ILE A 20 -19.87 9.63 0.77
C ILE A 20 -18.95 10.10 -0.36
N LEU A 21 -18.14 11.13 -0.09
CA LEU A 21 -17.16 11.62 -1.07
C LEU A 21 -16.12 10.55 -1.40
N THR A 22 -15.64 9.82 -0.38
CA THR A 22 -14.68 8.73 -0.56
C THR A 22 -15.26 7.63 -1.44
N ALA A 23 -16.50 7.21 -1.20
CA ALA A 23 -17.16 6.18 -2.00
C ALA A 23 -17.31 6.61 -3.46
N ALA A 24 -17.77 7.85 -3.71
CA ALA A 24 -17.89 8.39 -5.06
C ALA A 24 -16.54 8.51 -5.77
N MET A 25 -15.46 8.82 -5.04
CA MET A 25 -14.11 8.85 -5.57
C MET A 25 -13.62 7.43 -5.91
N VAL A 26 -13.74 6.48 -5.00
CA VAL A 26 -13.34 5.08 -5.20
C VAL A 26 -14.08 4.48 -6.40
N ASP A 27 -15.39 4.73 -6.54
CA ASP A 27 -16.18 4.29 -7.69
C ASP A 27 -15.59 4.79 -9.02
N ARG A 28 -15.31 6.09 -9.12
CA ARG A 28 -14.69 6.69 -10.32
C ARG A 28 -13.28 6.18 -10.57
N LEU A 29 -12.50 5.97 -9.51
CA LEU A 29 -11.13 5.46 -9.61
C LEU A 29 -11.07 4.00 -10.03
N THR A 30 -12.07 3.21 -9.65
CA THR A 30 -12.14 1.78 -9.95
C THR A 30 -12.86 1.48 -11.26
N ASN A 31 -13.57 2.45 -11.83
CA ASN A 31 -14.16 2.36 -13.16
C ASN A 31 -13.07 2.04 -14.21
N LYS A 32 -13.12 0.83 -14.79
CA LYS A 32 -12.14 0.30 -15.75
C LYS A 32 -10.71 0.22 -15.20
N ALA A 33 -10.54 0.12 -13.88
CA ALA A 33 -9.23 -0.06 -13.26
C ALA A 33 -8.86 -1.54 -13.12
N ASN A 34 -7.56 -1.80 -13.14
CA ASN A 34 -7.00 -3.09 -12.74
C ASN A 34 -6.47 -2.95 -11.31
N VAL A 35 -7.08 -3.66 -10.36
CA VAL A 35 -6.65 -3.66 -8.96
C VAL A 35 -5.66 -4.81 -8.76
N VAL A 36 -4.44 -4.49 -8.37
CA VAL A 36 -3.38 -5.47 -8.08
C VAL A 36 -3.02 -5.39 -6.61
N GLN A 37 -3.25 -6.50 -5.89
CA GLN A 37 -2.81 -6.62 -4.50
C GLN A 37 -1.35 -7.10 -4.46
N ILE A 38 -0.48 -6.30 -3.85
CA ILE A 38 0.94 -6.63 -3.69
C ILE A 38 1.12 -7.32 -2.34
N ILE A 39 1.38 -8.63 -2.36
CA ILE A 39 1.72 -9.42 -1.18
C ILE A 39 3.17 -9.86 -1.34
N SER A 40 4.10 -9.08 -0.80
CA SER A 40 5.53 -9.39 -0.83
C SER A 40 6.20 -9.00 0.47
N GLU A 41 7.34 -9.62 0.76
CA GLU A 41 8.20 -9.16 1.85
C GLU A 41 8.66 -7.71 1.60
N SER A 42 8.83 -6.96 2.69
CA SER A 42 9.35 -5.60 2.61
C SER A 42 10.80 -5.62 2.14
N TYR A 43 11.04 -5.02 0.97
CA TYR A 43 12.39 -4.86 0.43
C TYR A 43 13.35 -4.16 1.42
N ARG A 44 12.83 -3.24 2.24
CA ARG A 44 13.61 -2.57 3.29
C ARG A 44 14.08 -3.57 4.37
N ILE A 45 13.24 -4.52 4.76
CA ILE A 45 13.59 -5.55 5.75
C ILE A 45 14.68 -6.46 5.18
N ILE A 46 14.55 -6.89 3.92
CA ILE A 46 15.56 -7.72 3.24
C ILE A 46 16.92 -7.01 3.24
N GLN A 47 16.96 -5.73 2.85
CA GLN A 47 18.19 -4.94 2.86
C GLN A 47 18.78 -4.79 4.27
N THR A 48 17.95 -4.48 5.27
CA THR A 48 18.41 -4.36 6.66
C THR A 48 19.00 -5.69 7.15
N ASN A 49 18.34 -6.82 6.88
CA ASN A 49 18.84 -8.14 7.25
C ASN A 49 20.17 -8.47 6.57
N GLN A 50 20.36 -8.08 5.30
CA GLN A 50 21.64 -8.25 4.61
C GLN A 50 22.76 -7.42 5.23
N ARG A 51 22.47 -6.18 5.67
CA ARG A 51 23.44 -5.31 6.36
C ARG A 51 23.81 -5.80 7.76
N LEU A 52 22.89 -6.46 8.47
CA LEU A 52 23.11 -6.95 9.83
C LEU A 52 23.84 -8.31 9.87
N LYS A 53 23.66 -9.17 8.86
CA LYS A 53 24.34 -10.48 8.72
C LYS A 53 25.88 -10.48 8.79
N PRO A 54 26.64 -9.50 8.25
CA PRO A 54 28.11 -9.52 8.33
C PRO A 54 28.67 -9.39 9.77
N ASN A 55 27.89 -8.89 10.73
CA ASN A 55 28.35 -8.66 12.10
C ASN A 55 28.07 -9.82 13.09
N LEU A 56 27.42 -10.90 12.64
CA LEU A 56 27.04 -12.06 13.49
C LEU A 56 27.98 -13.27 13.35
N LYS A 57 29.09 -13.12 12.60
CA LYS A 57 30.12 -14.17 12.41
C LYS A 57 31.48 -13.82 13.03
N LYS A 58 31.54 -12.88 13.97
CA LYS A 58 32.72 -12.61 14.79
C LYS A 58 32.51 -13.10 16.21
#